data_AF-A0A7S3ERV5-F1
#
_entry.id   AF-A0A7S3ERV5-F1
#
_cell.length_a   1.000
_cell.length_b   1.000
_cell.length_c   1.000
_cell.angle_alpha   90.00
_cell.angle_beta   90.00
_cell.angle_gamma   90.00
#
_symmetry.space_group_name_H-M   'P 1'
#
loop_
_entity.id
_entity.type
_entity.pdbx_description
1 polymer ?
#
loop_
_entity_poly.entity_id
_entity_poly.type
_entity_poly.pdbx_seq_one_letter_code
_entity_poly.pdbx_strand_id
1 'polypeptide(L)'
;EDVNHVAVRLRVAYTPTYPEAAPEVVVHAIRGLEDNLVSELEALLRDASGSDELLGTAMVYALVERAQEWLVEHNIPERDMHAEMMARIALEQRQDDVGEEEGEDEEDRTRLRDLRKKR
;
A
#
# COMPACT_ATOMS: atom_id res chain seq x y z
N GLU A 1 1.75 6.94 -17.12
CA GLU A 1 3.06 6.82 -16.47
C GLU A 1 2.84 6.10 -15.16
N ASP A 2 3.63 5.07 -14.86
CA ASP A 2 3.62 4.47 -13.54
C ASP A 2 4.14 5.50 -12.53
N VAL A 3 3.29 5.89 -11.59
CA VAL A 3 3.63 6.90 -10.59
C VAL A 3 4.42 6.21 -9.47
N ASN A 4 5.62 6.71 -9.21
CA ASN A 4 6.42 6.25 -8.06
C ASN A 4 5.89 6.90 -6.78
N HIS A 5 5.21 6.12 -5.95
CA HIS A 5 4.68 6.54 -4.65
C HIS A 5 5.71 6.37 -3.54
N VAL A 6 6.61 5.39 -3.69
CA VAL A 6 7.66 5.08 -2.71
C VAL A 6 9.06 5.35 -3.25
N ALA A 7 9.98 5.72 -2.37
CA ALA A 7 11.40 5.85 -2.71
C ALA A 7 12.29 5.66 -1.48
N VAL A 8 13.45 5.05 -1.68
CA VAL A 8 14.49 4.86 -0.65
C VAL A 8 15.87 5.26 -1.15
N ARG A 9 16.76 5.57 -0.20
CA ARG A 9 18.20 5.64 -0.43
C ARG A 9 18.83 4.37 0.12
N LEU A 10 19.33 3.53 -0.77
CA LEU A 10 20.14 2.36 -0.41
C LEU A 10 21.60 2.78 -0.29
N ARG A 11 22.18 2.69 0.92
CA ARG A 11 23.61 2.88 1.16
C ARG A 11 24.26 1.52 1.31
N VAL A 12 25.26 1.25 0.47
CA VAL A 12 26.09 0.06 0.53
C VAL A 12 27.53 0.50 0.80
N ALA A 13 28.14 0.00 1.87
CA ALA A 13 29.55 0.22 2.16
C ALA A 13 30.31 -1.10 2.08
N TYR A 14 31.38 -1.13 1.29
CA TYR A 14 32.23 -2.31 1.16
C TYR A 14 33.04 -2.53 2.42
N THR A 15 32.95 -3.73 2.97
CA THR A 15 33.84 -4.17 4.04
C THR A 15 35.23 -4.50 3.47
N PRO A 16 36.30 -4.50 4.28
CA PRO A 16 37.64 -4.84 3.81
C PRO A 16 37.76 -6.24 3.18
N THR A 17 36.83 -7.13 3.51
CA THR A 17 36.78 -8.51 3.05
C THR A 17 35.67 -8.76 2.02
N TYR A 18 35.00 -7.73 1.52
CA TYR A 18 34.06 -7.88 0.42
C TYR A 18 34.79 -8.30 -0.87
N PRO A 19 34.26 -9.25 -1.67
CA PRO A 19 32.93 -9.87 -1.58
C PRO A 19 32.83 -11.13 -0.72
N GLU A 20 33.90 -11.51 -0.02
CA GLU A 20 33.99 -12.75 0.76
C GLU A 20 33.21 -12.63 2.08
N ALA A 21 32.95 -11.40 2.52
CA ALA A 21 31.96 -11.08 3.54
C ALA A 21 30.94 -10.07 3.00
N ALA A 22 29.76 -10.06 3.60
CA ALA A 22 28.68 -9.14 3.25
C ALA A 22 29.13 -7.67 3.37
N PRO A 23 28.62 -6.77 2.51
CA PRO A 23 28.77 -5.34 2.69
C PRO A 23 27.87 -4.84 3.83
N GLU A 24 28.16 -3.65 4.34
CA GLU A 24 27.23 -2.96 5.24
C GLU A 24 26.09 -2.34 4.42
N VAL A 25 24.86 -2.79 4.66
CA VAL A 25 23.65 -2.30 4.01
C VAL A 25 22.84 -1.44 4.98
N VAL A 26 22.42 -0.26 4.54
CA VAL A 26 21.53 0.64 5.29
C VAL A 26 20.48 1.20 4.33
N VAL A 27 19.22 1.22 4.74
CA VAL A 27 18.10 1.77 3.97
C VAL A 27 17.57 3.01 4.65
N HIS A 28 17.36 4.08 3.87
CA HIS A 28 16.69 5.29 4.36
C HIS A 28 15.45 5.60 3.53
N ALA A 29 14.31 5.83 4.19
CA ALA A 29 13.12 6.35 3.50
C ALA A 29 13.41 7.72 2.88
N ILE A 30 12.99 7.89 1.63
CA ILE A 30 12.91 9.19 0.96
C ILE A 30 11.43 9.61 0.83
N ARG A 31 10.54 8.66 0.53
CA ARG A 31 9.12 8.92 0.26
C ARG A 31 8.27 7.67 0.50
N GLY A 32 7.06 7.87 1.05
CA GLY A 32 5.97 6.89 0.99
C GLY A 32 6.17 5.60 1.77
N LEU A 33 7.18 5.51 2.63
CA LEU A 33 7.45 4.32 3.43
C LEU A 33 7.55 4.67 4.91
N GLU A 34 6.85 3.89 5.72
CA GLU A 34 6.90 3.92 7.18
C GLU A 34 8.18 3.22 7.71
N ASP A 35 8.62 3.57 8.91
CA ASP A 35 9.89 3.08 9.47
C ASP A 35 9.94 1.55 9.66
N ASN A 36 8.79 0.90 9.91
CA ASN A 36 8.66 -0.56 9.98
C ASN A 36 8.96 -1.22 8.63
N LEU A 37 8.41 -0.66 7.54
CA LEU A 37 8.62 -1.12 6.18
C LEU A 37 10.06 -0.89 5.71
N VAL A 38 10.67 0.23 6.10
CA VAL A 38 12.10 0.48 5.88
C VAL A 38 12.95 -0.57 6.59
N SER A 39 12.62 -0.88 7.85
CA SER A 39 13.33 -1.87 8.64
C SER A 39 13.17 -3.29 8.07
N GLU A 40 11.99 -3.61 7.55
CA GLU A 40 11.71 -4.86 6.86
C GLU A 40 12.55 -5.01 5.59
N LEU A 41 12.57 -4.00 4.73
CA LEU A 41 13.39 -3.99 3.52
C LEU A 41 14.88 -4.09 3.86
N GLU A 42 15.35 -3.37 4.88
CA GLU A 42 16.74 -3.46 5.32
C GLU A 42 17.10 -4.87 5.81
N ALA A 43 16.25 -5.50 6.62
CA ALA A 43 16.45 -6.86 7.09
C ALA A 43 16.50 -7.86 5.92
N LEU A 44 15.59 -7.72 4.95
CA LEU A 44 15.55 -8.55 3.75
C LEU A 44 16.84 -8.43 2.93
N LEU A 45 17.36 -7.21 2.74
CA LEU A 45 18.60 -7.00 2.00
C LEU A 45 19.84 -7.48 2.77
N ARG A 46 19.85 -7.33 4.10
CA ARG A 46 20.92 -7.85 4.97
C ARG A 46 20.97 -9.38 4.91
N ASP A 47 19.81 -10.04 5.00
CA ASP A 47 19.71 -11.50 4.89
C ASP A 47 20.20 -11.99 3.52
N ALA A 48 19.71 -11.38 2.43
CA ALA A 48 20.18 -11.70 1.08
C ALA A 48 21.70 -11.53 0.95
N SER A 49 22.26 -10.43 1.48
CA SER A 49 23.70 -10.15 1.41
C SER A 49 24.58 -11.13 2.19
N GLY A 50 24.01 -11.81 3.19
CA GLY A 50 24.71 -12.82 4.00
C GLY A 50 24.53 -14.24 3.48
N SER A 51 23.81 -14.44 2.37
CA SER A 51 23.56 -15.76 1.80
C SER A 51 24.80 -16.35 1.13
N ASP A 52 25.00 -17.66 1.28
CA ASP A 52 26.10 -18.40 0.64
C ASP A 52 26.05 -18.33 -0.90
N GLU A 53 24.90 -17.98 -1.49
CA GLU A 53 24.72 -17.80 -2.93
C GLU A 53 25.37 -16.51 -3.45
N LEU A 54 25.34 -15.44 -2.65
CA LEU A 54 25.89 -14.13 -3.05
C LEU A 54 27.31 -13.92 -2.53
N LEU A 55 27.69 -14.53 -1.40
CA LEU A 55 29.05 -14.44 -0.88
C LEU A 55 30.08 -14.95 -1.89
N GLY A 56 31.22 -14.27 -1.97
CA GLY A 56 32.23 -14.55 -2.98
C GLY A 56 31.93 -13.95 -4.36
N THR A 57 30.83 -13.21 -4.51
CA THR A 57 30.43 -12.57 -5.77
C THR A 57 30.09 -11.08 -5.59
N ALA A 58 30.17 -10.31 -6.68
CA ALA A 58 29.75 -8.92 -6.68
C ALA A 58 28.21 -8.82 -6.63
N MET A 59 27.65 -8.52 -5.45
CA MET A 59 26.22 -8.63 -5.18
C MET A 59 25.42 -7.33 -5.21
N VAL A 60 26.06 -6.15 -5.36
CA VAL A 60 25.37 -4.84 -5.29
C VAL A 60 24.21 -4.75 -6.27
N TYR A 61 24.39 -5.24 -7.49
CA TYR A 61 23.33 -5.23 -8.51
C TYR A 61 22.13 -6.09 -8.08
N ALA A 62 22.37 -7.31 -7.59
CA ALA A 62 21.34 -8.21 -7.10
C ALA A 62 20.56 -7.61 -5.91
N LEU A 63 21.25 -6.92 -5.00
CA LEU A 63 20.60 -6.22 -3.88
C LEU A 63 19.70 -5.09 -4.37
N VAL A 64 20.12 -4.34 -5.40
CA VAL A 64 19.30 -3.27 -5.99
C VAL A 64 18.09 -3.84 -6.71
N GLU A 65 18.22 -4.91 -7.49
CA GLU A 65 17.08 -5.57 -8.15
C GLU A 65 16.06 -6.05 -7.12
N ARG A 66 16.53 -6.72 -6.07
CA ARG A 66 15.65 -7.20 -5.01
C ARG A 66 14.95 -6.06 -4.26
N ALA A 67 15.65 -4.94 -4.05
CA ALA A 67 15.03 -3.74 -3.49
C ALA A 67 13.97 -3.15 -4.43
N GLN A 68 14.23 -3.11 -5.74
CA GLN A 68 13.28 -2.62 -6.74
C GLN A 68 12.02 -3.48 -6.80
N GLU A 69 12.16 -4.80 -6.84
CA GLU A 69 11.03 -5.74 -6.79
C GLU A 69 10.16 -5.50 -5.55
N TRP A 70 10.79 -5.42 -4.37
CA TRP A 70 10.09 -5.15 -3.12
C TRP A 70 9.36 -3.80 -3.13
N LEU A 71 9.98 -2.74 -3.68
CA LEU A 71 9.36 -1.41 -3.78
C LEU A 71 8.17 -1.40 -4.74
N VAL A 72 8.20 -2.19 -5.81
CA VAL A 72 7.07 -2.32 -6.75
C VAL A 72 5.87 -2.95 -6.04
N GLU A 73 6.10 -4.01 -5.26
CA GLU A 73 5.06 -4.67 -4.46
C GLU A 73 4.45 -3.75 -3.40
N HIS A 74 5.27 -2.84 -2.85
CA HIS A 74 4.88 -1.88 -1.81
C HIS A 74 4.61 -0.47 -2.37
N ASN A 75 4.44 -0.31 -3.68
CA ASN A 75 4.17 0.99 -4.32
C ASN A 75 2.71 1.42 -4.12
N ILE A 76 2.31 1.59 -2.86
CA ILE A 76 0.97 2.00 -2.48
C ILE A 76 0.94 3.53 -2.42
N PRO A 77 0.00 4.19 -3.12
CA PRO A 77 -0.18 5.63 -2.97
C PRO A 77 -0.46 5.97 -1.50
N GLU A 78 0.20 7.01 -0.98
CA GLU A 78 -0.22 7.65 0.27
C GLU A 78 -1.72 7.89 0.19
N ARG A 79 -2.47 7.45 1.22
CA ARG A 79 -3.93 7.49 1.23
C ARG A 79 -4.38 8.92 0.93
N ASP A 80 -4.84 9.12 -0.30
CA ASP A 80 -5.27 10.43 -0.77
C ASP A 80 -6.53 10.80 0.00
N MET A 81 -6.46 11.89 0.77
CA MET A 81 -7.62 12.46 1.48
C MET A 81 -8.82 12.64 0.53
N HIS A 82 -8.57 12.87 -0.76
CA HIS A 82 -9.61 12.91 -1.78
C HIS A 82 -10.21 11.53 -2.07
N ALA A 83 -9.42 10.46 -2.14
CA ALA A 83 -9.95 9.10 -2.31
C ALA A 83 -10.78 8.66 -1.10
N GLU A 84 -10.36 9.00 0.13
CA GLU A 84 -11.14 8.74 1.34
C GLU A 84 -12.43 9.57 1.38
N MET A 85 -12.35 10.85 1.00
CA MET A 85 -13.52 11.72 0.90
C MET A 85 -14.52 11.18 -0.14
N MET A 86 -14.05 10.75 -1.32
CA MET A 86 -14.91 10.17 -2.37
C MET A 86 -15.54 8.86 -1.93
N ALA A 87 -14.81 7.99 -1.23
CA ALA A 87 -15.36 6.76 -0.67
C ALA A 87 -16.45 7.05 0.37
N ARG A 88 -16.26 8.09 1.20
CA ARG A 88 -17.26 8.52 2.19
C ARG A 88 -18.51 9.09 1.54
N ILE A 89 -18.37 9.95 0.53
CA ILE A 89 -19.51 10.50 -0.23
C ILE A 89 -20.32 9.38 -0.91
N ALA A 90 -19.65 8.40 -1.52
CA ALA A 90 -20.34 7.28 -2.16
C ALA A 90 -21.14 6.40 -1.17
N LEU A 91 -20.67 6.29 0.08
CA LEU A 91 -21.36 5.58 1.16
C LEU A 91 -22.57 6.34 1.71
N GLU A 92 -22.48 7.68 1.78
CA GLU A 92 -23.59 8.55 2.17
C GLU A 92 -24.68 8.56 1.09
N GLN A 93 -24.33 8.75 -0.19
CA GLN A 93 -25.30 8.72 -1.31
C GLN A 93 -26.08 7.40 -1.37
N ARG A 94 -25.42 6.26 -1.18
CA ARG A 94 -26.11 4.96 -1.15
C ARG A 94 -27.08 4.80 0.02
N GLN A 95 -26.81 5.44 1.16
CA GLN A 95 -27.72 5.42 2.30
C GLN A 95 -28.92 6.33 2.07
N ASP A 96 -28.70 7.48 1.42
CA ASP A 96 -29.77 8.41 1.07
C ASP A 96 -30.71 7.79 0.03
N ASP A 97 -30.19 7.18 -1.04
CA ASP A 97 -30.99 6.49 -2.08
C ASP A 97 -31.85 5.37 -1.47
N VAL A 98 -31.28 4.54 -0.58
CA VAL A 98 -32.02 3.46 0.09
C VAL A 98 -33.10 4.02 1.03
N GLY A 99 -32.81 5.11 1.73
CA GLY A 99 -33.79 5.77 2.61
C GLY A 99 -34.96 6.40 1.84
N GLU A 100 -34.69 6.97 0.67
CA GLU A 100 -35.74 7.50 -0.22
C GLU A 100 -36.63 6.38 -0.79
N GLU A 101 -36.04 5.28 -1.28
CA GLU A 101 -36.80 4.11 -1.76
C GLU A 101 -37.68 3.49 -0.67
N GLU A 102 -37.16 3.29 0.54
CA GLU A 102 -37.94 2.76 1.67
C GLU A 102 -39.08 3.70 2.09
N GLY A 103 -38.86 5.02 2.02
CA GLY A 103 -39.87 6.03 2.32
C GLY A 103 -41.01 6.07 1.31
N GLU A 104 -40.69 5.98 0.01
CA GLU A 104 -41.70 5.92 -1.07
C GLU A 104 -42.55 4.65 -0.96
N ASP A 105 -41.92 3.50 -0.69
CA ASP A 105 -42.62 2.22 -0.49
C ASP A 105 -43.56 2.26 0.73
N GLU A 106 -43.13 2.88 1.83
CA GLU A 106 -43.97 3.02 3.03
C GLU A 106 -45.15 3.96 2.77
N GLU A 107 -44.93 5.11 2.12
CA GLU A 107 -46.01 6.02 1.73
C GLU A 107 -47.05 5.35 0.83
N ASP A 108 -46.62 4.63 -0.19
CA ASP A 108 -47.52 3.93 -1.12
C ASP A 108 -48.31 2.83 -0.43
N ARG A 109 -47.67 2.04 0.45
CA ARG A 109 -48.37 1.05 1.29
C ARG A 109 -49.41 1.72 2.19
N THR A 110 -49.09 2.89 2.74
CA THR A 110 -49.99 3.64 3.62
C THR A 110 -51.19 4.19 2.84
N ARG A 111 -50.97 4.78 1.66
CA ARG A 111 -52.03 5.26 0.75
C ARG A 111 -52.96 4.12 0.31
N LEU A 112 -52.41 2.96 -0.10
CA LEU A 112 -53.21 1.78 -0.46
C LEU A 112 -54.09 1.29 0.71
N ARG A 113 -53.56 1.33 1.95
CA ARG A 113 -54.31 0.92 3.15
C ARG A 113 -55.50 1.82 3.43
N ASP A 114 -55.34 3.13 3.25
CA ASP A 114 -56.40 4.12 3.50
C ASP A 114 -57.50 4.08 2.43
N LEU A 115 -57.13 3.85 1.16
CA LEU A 115 -58.08 3.63 0.07
C LEU A 115 -58.97 2.39 0.31
N ARG A 116 -58.41 1.33 0.89
CA ARG A 116 -59.12 0.07 1.19
C ARG A 116 -60.07 0.16 2.38
N LYS A 117 -59.87 1.10 3.32
CA LYS A 117 -60.78 1.37 4.45
C LYS A 117 -61.99 2.23 4.09
N LYS A 118 -61.96 2.93 2.95
CA LYS A 118 -63.02 3.84 2.49
C LYS A 118 -64.09 3.19 1.60
N ARG A 119 -63.99 1.89 1.31
CA ARG A 119 -65.01 1.08 0.61
C ARG A 119 -65.76 0.23 1.61
#